data_AF-A0A1M3PKK4-F1
#
_entry.id   AF-A0A1M3PKK4-F1
#
_cell.length_a   1.000
_cell.length_b   1.000
_cell.length_c   1.000
_cell.angle_alpha   90.00
_cell.angle_beta   90.00
_cell.angle_gamma   90.00
#
_symmetry.space_group_name_H-M   'P 1'
#
loop_
_entity.id
_entity.type
_entity.pdbx_description
1 polymer ?
#
loop_
_entity_poly.entity_id
_entity_poly.type
_entity_poly.pdbx_seq_one_letter_code
_entity_poly.pdbx_strand_id
1 'polypeptide(L)'
;MLLALATFAVTGYLFWQMPFAWFHMIPANLGVLASLYFWRKAPRKKKARRTAALASIAVVPCMVLSAAMSLFESPITDWPVFLALAALATLVAITALLRVNRKQSHVWAGYYQDVA
;
A
#
# COMPACT_ATOMS: atom_id res chain seq x y z
N MET A 1 -4.38 1.68 -6.67
CA MET A 1 -5.05 2.99 -6.65
C MET A 1 -6.21 3.03 -5.67
N LEU A 2 -7.11 2.03 -5.66
CA LEU A 2 -8.21 1.96 -4.69
C LEU A 2 -7.75 2.06 -3.22
N LEU A 3 -6.70 1.33 -2.83
CA LEU A 3 -6.10 1.45 -1.49
C LEU A 3 -5.71 2.89 -1.16
N ALA A 4 -5.08 3.60 -2.09
CA ALA A 4 -4.64 4.97 -1.85
C ALA A 4 -5.81 5.95 -1.69
N LEU A 5 -6.84 5.81 -2.54
CA LEU A 5 -8.08 6.58 -2.43
C LEU A 5 -8.76 6.36 -1.07
N ALA A 6 -8.87 5.09 -0.65
CA ALA A 6 -9.46 4.75 0.65
C ALA A 6 -8.65 5.35 1.81
N THR A 7 -7.32 5.25 1.77
CA THR A 7 -6.47 5.84 2.81
C THR A 7 -6.60 7.35 2.85
N PHE A 8 -6.51 8.05 1.71
CA PHE A 8 -6.66 9.52 1.69
C PHE A 8 -8.06 10.00 2.11
N ALA A 9 -9.11 9.27 1.76
CA ALA A 9 -10.47 9.58 2.20
C ALA A 9 -10.63 9.43 3.71
N VAL A 10 -10.10 8.34 4.29
CA VAL A 10 -10.11 8.10 5.74
C VAL A 10 -9.26 9.16 6.46
N THR A 11 -8.07 9.48 5.95
CA THR A 11 -7.22 10.54 6.49
C THR A 11 -7.93 11.90 6.44
N GLY A 12 -8.56 12.26 5.31
CA GLY A 12 -9.27 13.53 5.18
C GLY A 12 -10.47 13.64 6.12
N TYR A 13 -11.23 12.56 6.27
CA TYR A 13 -12.36 12.48 7.21
C TYR A 13 -11.90 12.63 8.67
N LEU A 14 -10.88 11.88 9.07
CA LEU A 14 -10.37 11.92 10.44
C LEU A 14 -9.62 13.23 10.74
N PHE A 15 -8.97 13.84 9.76
CA PHE A 15 -8.37 15.17 9.91
C PHE A 15 -9.42 16.26 10.16
N TRP A 16 -10.58 16.15 9.50
CA TRP A 16 -11.72 17.06 9.73
C TRP A 16 -12.32 16.90 11.13
N GLN A 17 -12.42 15.65 11.63
CA GLN A 17 -12.94 15.40 12.98
C GLN A 17 -11.92 15.69 14.08
N MET A 18 -10.65 15.36 13.85
CA MET A 18 -9.58 15.40 14.85
C MET A 18 -8.27 15.85 14.19
N PRO A 19 -7.98 17.16 14.13
CA PRO A 19 -6.76 17.66 13.49
C PRO A 19 -5.47 17.21 14.20
N PHE A 20 -5.54 16.86 15.49
CA PHE A 20 -4.44 16.30 16.26
C PHE A 20 -4.15 14.82 15.95
N ALA A 21 -5.08 14.10 15.31
CA ALA A 21 -4.91 12.71 14.89
C ALA A 21 -3.88 12.55 13.75
N TRP A 22 -3.39 13.66 13.18
CA TRP A 22 -2.42 13.67 12.10
C TRP A 22 -1.17 12.83 12.39
N PHE A 23 -0.68 12.80 13.64
CA PHE A 23 0.58 12.15 14.00
C PHE A 23 0.57 10.63 13.74
N HIS A 24 -0.54 9.96 14.04
CA HIS A 24 -0.67 8.53 13.79
C HIS A 24 -1.11 8.19 12.36
N MET A 25 -1.40 9.20 11.52
CA MET A 25 -1.70 9.01 10.09
C MET A 25 -0.47 9.09 9.19
N ILE A 26 0.63 9.67 9.68
CA ILE A 26 1.89 9.83 8.93
C ILE A 26 2.38 8.47 8.39
N PRO A 27 2.45 7.38 9.18
CA PRO A 27 2.97 6.11 8.69
C PRO A 27 2.11 5.53 7.56
N ALA A 28 0.78 5.57 7.70
CA ALA A 28 -0.17 5.10 6.68
C ALA A 28 -0.02 5.87 5.36
N ASN A 29 0.07 7.21 5.43
CA ASN A 29 0.21 8.06 4.24
C ASN A 29 1.55 7.86 3.53
N LEU A 30 2.65 7.77 4.28
CA LEU A 30 3.98 7.47 3.70
C LEU A 30 4.02 6.11 3.02
N GLY A 31 3.44 5.07 3.64
CA GLY A 31 3.35 3.74 3.04
C GLY A 31 2.58 3.74 1.72
N VAL A 32 1.44 4.41 1.68
CA VAL A 32 0.62 4.53 0.46
C VAL A 32 1.31 5.32 -0.64
N LEU A 33 1.96 6.44 -0.30
CA LEU A 33 2.72 7.26 -1.25
C LEU A 33 3.90 6.48 -1.85
N ALA A 34 4.64 5.73 -1.01
CA ALA A 34 5.72 4.88 -1.48
C ALA A 34 5.20 3.82 -2.47
N SER A 35 4.11 3.14 -2.13
CA SER A 35 3.46 2.18 -3.03
C SER A 35 3.03 2.81 -4.35
N LEU A 36 2.37 3.98 -4.32
CA LEU A 36 1.98 4.71 -5.53
C LEU A 36 3.18 5.09 -6.40
N TYR A 37 4.28 5.56 -5.79
CA TYR A 37 5.50 5.90 -6.51
C TYR A 37 6.08 4.69 -7.26
N PHE A 38 6.17 3.54 -6.58
CA PHE A 38 6.67 2.30 -7.20
C PHE A 38 5.73 1.74 -8.27
N TRP A 39 4.42 1.86 -8.10
CA TRP A 39 3.44 1.42 -9.11
C TRP A 39 3.36 2.35 -10.32
N ARG A 40 3.47 3.67 -10.13
CA ARG A 40 3.53 4.65 -11.23
C ARG A 40 4.81 4.51 -12.03
N LYS A 41 5.92 4.22 -11.36
CA LYS A 41 7.23 4.02 -11.98
C LYS A 41 7.50 2.55 -12.34
N ALA A 42 6.53 1.65 -12.19
CA ALA A 42 6.69 0.20 -12.40
C ALA A 42 7.26 -0.08 -13.81
N PRO A 43 8.57 -0.39 -13.93
CA PRO A 43 9.22 -0.45 -15.23
C PRO A 43 8.81 -1.71 -16.00
N ARG A 44 8.91 -1.64 -17.33
CA ARG A 44 8.74 -2.79 -18.23
C ARG A 44 9.65 -4.00 -17.87
N LYS A 45 10.75 -3.79 -17.12
CA LYS A 45 11.78 -4.79 -16.77
C LYS A 45 11.43 -5.69 -15.57
N LYS A 46 11.81 -6.97 -15.64
CA LYS A 46 11.50 -8.05 -14.67
C LYS A 46 11.92 -7.76 -13.22
N LYS A 47 13.10 -7.15 -13.00
CA LYS A 47 13.63 -6.82 -11.64
C LYS A 47 12.76 -5.80 -10.90
N ALA A 48 12.26 -4.78 -11.60
CA ALA A 48 11.56 -3.68 -10.97
C ALA A 48 10.05 -3.94 -10.73
N ARG A 49 9.52 -5.05 -11.27
CA ARG A 49 8.20 -5.59 -10.86
C ARG A 49 8.24 -6.22 -9.48
N ARG A 50 9.37 -6.86 -9.11
CA ARG A 50 9.55 -7.43 -7.76
C ARG A 50 9.68 -6.33 -6.70
N THR A 51 10.37 -5.24 -7.00
CA THR A 51 10.48 -4.10 -6.09
C THR A 51 9.12 -3.42 -5.84
N ALA A 52 8.28 -3.30 -6.87
CA ALA A 52 6.92 -2.78 -6.71
C ALA A 52 6.02 -3.71 -5.87
N ALA A 53 6.17 -5.03 -6.01
CA ALA A 53 5.46 -5.99 -5.17
C ALA A 53 5.94 -5.93 -3.70
N LEU A 54 7.25 -5.85 -3.46
CA LEU A 54 7.82 -5.68 -2.12
C LEU A 54 7.37 -4.37 -1.47
N ALA A 55 7.30 -3.27 -2.23
CA ALA A 55 6.78 -2.00 -1.75
C ALA A 55 5.30 -2.10 -1.33
N SER A 56 4.53 -2.99 -1.98
CA SER A 56 3.12 -3.24 -1.62
C SER A 56 3.00 -3.99 -0.28
N ILE A 57 3.95 -4.89 0.02
CA ILE A 57 4.03 -5.60 1.30
C ILE A 57 4.40 -4.62 2.42
N ALA A 58 5.32 -3.68 2.15
CA ALA A 58 5.75 -2.68 3.13
C ALA A 58 4.64 -1.72 3.60
N VAL A 59 3.53 -1.59 2.85
CA VAL A 59 2.38 -0.78 3.27
C VAL A 59 1.66 -1.38 4.49
N VAL A 60 1.64 -2.72 4.59
CA VAL A 60 0.94 -3.43 5.67
C VAL A 60 1.47 -3.06 7.06
N PRO A 61 2.78 -3.16 7.36
CA PRO A 61 3.30 -2.77 8.67
C PRO A 61 3.11 -1.27 8.95
N CYS A 62 3.12 -0.40 7.93
CA CYS A 62 2.83 1.03 8.11
C CYS A 62 1.38 1.28 8.58
N MET A 63 0.41 0.53 8.05
CA MET A 63 -1.00 0.60 8.48
C MET A 63 -1.18 0.05 9.89
N VAL A 64 -0.49 -1.05 10.22
CA VAL A 64 -0.53 -1.65 11.57
C VAL A 64 0.11 -0.72 12.60
N LEU A 65 1.22 -0.06 12.27
CA LEU A 65 1.83 0.96 13.13
C LEU A 65 0.89 2.14 13.37
N SER A 66 0.17 2.58 12.34
CA SER A 66 -0.83 3.65 12.48
C SER A 66 -1.99 3.23 13.40
N ALA A 67 -2.44 1.96 13.30
CA ALA A 67 -3.43 1.41 14.21
C ALA A 67 -2.93 1.33 15.66
N ALA A 68 -1.67 0.92 15.85
CA ALA A 68 -1.05 0.85 17.16
C ALA A 68 -0.90 2.25 17.79
N MET A 69 -0.48 3.25 17.02
CA MET A 69 -0.40 4.63 17.53
C MET A 69 -1.78 5.21 17.86
N SER A 70 -2.81 4.91 17.05
CA SER A 70 -4.20 5.30 17.36
C SER A 70 -4.69 4.73 18.69
N LEU A 71 -4.32 3.49 19.04
CA LEU A 71 -4.70 2.89 20.34
C LEU A 71 -4.17 3.67 21.55
N PHE A 72 -3.01 4.31 21.45
CA PHE A 72 -2.38 5.02 22.56
C PHE A 72 -2.67 6.53 22.57
N GLU A 73 -2.89 7.13 21.40
CA GLU A 73 -2.93 8.59 21.25
C GLU A 73 -4.33 9.14 20.88
N SER A 74 -5.23 8.35 20.28
CA SER A 74 -6.52 8.88 19.85
C SER A 74 -7.60 8.72 20.92
N PRO A 75 -8.37 9.79 21.23
CA PRO A 75 -9.47 9.73 22.20
C PRO A 75 -10.70 8.97 21.68
N ILE A 76 -10.72 8.59 20.39
CA ILE A 76 -11.79 7.84 19.73
C ILE A 76 -11.21 6.50 19.24
N THR A 77 -12.04 5.47 19.20
CA THR A 77 -11.65 4.15 18.71
C THR A 77 -11.55 4.10 17.18
N ASP A 78 -10.47 4.63 16.62
CA ASP A 78 -10.22 4.67 15.17
C ASP A 78 -9.33 3.50 14.67
N TRP A 79 -8.68 2.80 15.59
CA TRP A 79 -7.85 1.62 15.31
C TRP A 79 -8.52 0.51 14.46
N PRO A 80 -9.84 0.24 14.54
CA PRO A 80 -10.48 -0.77 13.67
C PRO A 80 -10.45 -0.36 12.20
N VAL A 81 -10.52 0.95 11.92
CA VAL A 81 -10.46 1.49 10.55
C VAL A 81 -9.07 1.28 9.96
N PHE A 82 -8.02 1.54 10.74
CA PHE A 82 -6.64 1.29 10.31
C PHE A 82 -6.35 -0.21 10.14
N LEU A 83 -6.93 -1.09 10.96
CA LEU A 83 -6.84 -2.53 10.74
C LEU A 83 -7.59 -2.99 9.49
N ALA A 84 -8.75 -2.42 9.19
CA ALA A 84 -9.47 -2.68 7.95
C ALA A 84 -8.64 -2.24 6.73
N LEU A 85 -7.99 -1.07 6.81
CA LEU A 85 -7.04 -0.61 5.79
C LEU A 85 -5.82 -1.53 5.67
N ALA A 86 -5.32 -2.08 6.77
CA ALA A 86 -4.24 -3.07 6.77
C ALA A 86 -4.68 -4.36 6.06
N ALA A 87 -5.89 -4.87 6.32
CA ALA A 87 -6.44 -6.05 5.65
C ALA A 87 -6.68 -5.79 4.14
N LEU A 88 -7.08 -4.59 3.76
CA LEU A 88 -7.18 -4.22 2.35
C LEU A 88 -5.78 -4.15 1.70
N ALA A 89 -4.79 -3.62 2.43
CA ALA A 89 -3.40 -3.56 1.97
C ALA A 89 -2.80 -4.96 1.76
N THR A 90 -3.08 -5.93 2.63
CA THR A 90 -2.61 -7.33 2.46
C THR A 90 -3.22 -7.97 1.21
N LEU A 91 -4.52 -7.81 0.97
CA LEU A 91 -5.17 -8.28 -0.26
C LEU A 91 -4.55 -7.66 -1.52
N VAL A 92 -4.26 -6.36 -1.48
CA VAL A 92 -3.59 -5.67 -2.59
C VAL A 92 -2.16 -6.18 -2.77
N ALA A 93 -1.42 -6.46 -1.70
CA ALA A 93 -0.07 -7.02 -1.78
C ALA A 93 -0.07 -8.46 -2.35
N ILE A 94 -1.02 -9.31 -1.95
CA ILE A 94 -1.16 -10.68 -2.47
C ILE A 94 -1.49 -10.63 -3.96
N THR A 95 -2.48 -9.83 -4.36
CA THR A 95 -2.86 -9.69 -5.77
C THR A 95 -1.74 -9.10 -6.62
N ALA A 96 -0.96 -8.17 -6.07
CA ALA A 96 0.27 -7.66 -6.69
C ALA A 96 1.30 -8.75 -6.95
N LEU A 97 1.61 -9.58 -5.94
CA LEU A 97 2.54 -10.69 -6.05
C LEU A 97 2.07 -11.71 -7.09
N LEU A 98 0.78 -12.08 -7.06
CA LEU A 98 0.19 -13.01 -8.04
C LEU A 98 0.29 -12.47 -9.47
N ARG A 99 0.03 -11.17 -9.68
CA ARG A 99 0.20 -10.53 -11.00
C ARG A 99 1.65 -10.56 -11.47
N VAL A 100 2.61 -10.35 -10.57
CA VAL A 100 4.04 -10.43 -10.90
C VAL A 100 4.43 -11.87 -11.25
N ASN A 101 4.01 -12.85 -10.46
CA ASN A 101 4.30 -14.26 -10.70
C ASN A 101 3.68 -14.75 -12.02
N ARG A 102 2.41 -14.44 -12.29
CA ARG A 102 1.74 -14.82 -13.56
C ARG A 102 2.43 -14.22 -14.79
N LYS A 103 2.94 -12.99 -14.69
CA LYS A 103 3.72 -12.37 -15.77
C LYS A 103 5.15 -12.91 -15.88
N GLN A 104 5.70 -13.50 -14.81
CA GLN A 104 7.03 -14.13 -14.82
C GLN A 104 6.98 -15.59 -15.31
N SER A 105 5.87 -16.30 -15.09
CA SER A 105 5.69 -17.71 -15.45
C SER A 105 5.22 -17.93 -16.90
N HIS A 106 4.86 -16.86 -17.62
CA HIS A 106 4.44 -16.98 -19.01
C HIS A 106 5.64 -17.36 -19.90
N VAL A 107 5.50 -18.42 -20.70
CA VAL A 107 6.57 -19.01 -21.54
C VAL A 107 7.23 -17.96 -22.44
N TRP A 108 6.46 -16.99 -22.92
CA TRP A 108 6.91 -15.91 -23.81
C TRP A 108 7.35 -14.63 -23.09
N ALA A 109 7.48 -14.64 -21.75
CA ALA A 109 7.77 -13.43 -20.97
C ALA A 109 9.15 -12.79 -21.26
N GLY A 110 10.08 -13.56 -21.83
CA GLY A 110 11.38 -13.08 -22.33
C GLY A 110 11.39 -12.83 -23.84
N TYR A 111 10.65 -13.63 -24.62
CA TYR A 111 10.69 -13.61 -26.08
C TYR A 111 10.38 -12.23 -26.69
N TYR A 112 9.38 -11.51 -26.17
CA TYR A 112 9.04 -10.17 -26.65
C TYR A 112 10.05 -9.07 -26.25
N GLN A 113 11.02 -9.36 -25.38
CA GLN A 113 12.13 -8.45 -25.07
C GLN A 113 13.35 -8.70 -25.95
N ASP A 114 13.51 -9.93 -26.47
CA ASP A 114 14.66 -10.31 -27.28
C ASP A 114 14.44 -10.01 -28.79
N VAL A 115 13.19 -9.76 -29.20
CA VAL A 115 12.80 -9.53 -30.61
C VAL A 115 12.51 -8.04 -30.91
N ALA A 116 12.52 -7.16 -29.90
CA ALA A 116 12.26 -5.71 -30.03
C ALA A 116 13.53 -4.89 -29.77
#